data_AF-A0A6P6SJU9-F1
#
_entry.id   AF-A0A6P6SJU9-F1
#
_cell.length_a   1.000
_cell.length_b   1.000
_cell.length_c   1.000
_cell.angle_alpha   90.00
_cell.angle_beta   90.00
_cell.angle_gamma   90.00
#
_symmetry.space_group_name_H-M   'P 1'
#
loop_
_entity.id
_entity.type
_entity.pdbx_description
1 polymer ?
#
loop_
_entity_poly.entity_id
_entity_poly.type
_entity_poly.pdbx_seq_one_letter_code
_entity_poly.pdbx_strand_id
1 'polypeptide(L)'
;MDIAVITLVLSFLLGLLLVIPRLRKSDQGKQVHSNANSKAYKTYSKAEVSLHNKRADCWIIIKDKVYDVTSYVEEHPGGDAILAHAGDDSTEGFYGPQHATRVFDMIEDFYIGDLQN
;
A
#
# COMPACT_ATOMS: atom_id res chain seq x y z
N MET A 1 -31.36 -20.21 52.89
CA MET A 1 -30.37 -19.21 52.41
C MET A 1 -30.26 -19.43 50.92
N ASP A 2 -31.21 -18.81 50.23
CA ASP A 2 -31.82 -19.34 49.03
C ASP A 2 -31.13 -18.79 47.78
N ILE A 3 -30.83 -19.70 46.85
CA ILE A 3 -30.15 -19.44 45.56
C ILE A 3 -30.85 -18.31 44.76
N ALA A 4 -32.13 -18.03 45.05
CA ALA A 4 -32.90 -16.93 44.47
C ALA A 4 -32.37 -15.51 44.80
N VAL A 5 -31.67 -15.32 45.93
CA VAL A 5 -31.12 -14.00 46.30
C VAL A 5 -29.81 -13.71 45.54
N ILE A 6 -29.03 -14.75 45.23
CA ILE A 6 -27.72 -14.62 44.57
C ILE A 6 -27.87 -14.24 43.09
N THR A 7 -28.89 -14.76 42.40
CA THR A 7 -29.13 -14.45 40.98
C THR A 7 -29.63 -13.03 40.76
N LEU A 8 -30.37 -12.46 41.71
CA LEU A 8 -30.90 -11.10 41.62
C LEU A 8 -29.80 -10.04 41.81
N VAL A 9 -28.81 -10.30 42.67
CA VAL A 9 -27.65 -9.41 42.91
C VAL A 9 -26.67 -9.43 41.72
N LEU A 10 -26.44 -10.58 41.10
CA LEU A 10 -25.58 -10.71 39.90
C LEU A 10 -26.18 -10.01 38.67
N SER A 11 -27.50 -10.01 38.54
CA SER A 11 -28.20 -9.33 37.43
C SER A 11 -28.12 -7.81 37.54
N PHE A 12 -28.06 -7.28 38.77
CA PHE A 12 -28.00 -5.84 39.04
C PHE A 12 -26.59 -5.26 38.83
N LEU A 13 -25.53 -6.07 39.03
CA LEU A 13 -24.13 -5.66 38.83
C LEU A 13 -23.68 -5.63 37.35
N LEU A 14 -24.34 -6.37 36.46
CA LEU A 14 -24.01 -6.37 35.02
C LEU A 14 -24.69 -5.21 34.26
N GLY A 15 -25.69 -4.55 34.86
CA GLY A 15 -26.47 -3.47 34.23
C GLY A 15 -25.82 -2.08 34.25
N LEU A 16 -24.73 -1.87 35.01
CA LEU A 16 -24.13 -0.54 35.19
C LEU A 16 -22.91 -0.26 34.29
N LEU A 17 -22.51 -1.20 33.41
CA LEU A 17 -21.35 -1.02 32.50
C LEU A 17 -21.74 -0.56 31.08
N LEU A 18 -23.03 -0.39 30.79
CA LEU A 18 -23.51 -0.09 29.42
C LEU A 18 -23.79 1.40 29.14
N VAL A 19 -23.52 2.32 30.07
CA VAL A 19 -23.79 3.75 29.87
C VAL A 19 -22.50 4.57 29.85
N ILE A 20 -21.71 4.42 28.79
CA ILE A 20 -20.72 5.42 28.40
C ILE A 20 -21.23 6.10 27.12
N PRO A 21 -21.88 7.28 27.20
CA PRO A 21 -22.19 8.06 26.01
C PRO A 21 -20.91 8.77 25.55
N ARG A 22 -20.19 8.17 24.59
CA ARG A 22 -19.20 8.92 23.80
C ARG A 22 -19.95 9.81 22.82
N LEU A 23 -20.23 11.06 23.24
CA LEU A 23 -20.41 12.14 22.29
C LEU A 23 -19.08 12.37 21.58
N ARG A 24 -19.01 12.05 20.28
CA ARG A 24 -18.02 12.65 19.38
C ARG A 24 -18.68 13.00 18.06
N LYS A 25 -18.89 14.31 17.90
CA LYS A 25 -19.35 15.01 16.71
C LYS A 25 -18.26 14.96 15.64
N SER A 26 -18.60 14.52 14.43
CA SER A 26 -17.97 14.89 13.15
C SER A 26 -18.83 14.25 12.05
N ASP A 27 -19.85 14.94 11.58
CA ASP A 27 -19.88 15.70 10.32
C ASP A 27 -19.57 14.90 9.04
N GLN A 28 -20.41 15.17 8.05
CA GLN A 28 -20.82 14.47 6.83
C GLN A 28 -19.73 13.84 5.94
N GLY A 29 -20.13 12.75 5.24
CA GLY A 29 -19.38 12.22 4.10
C GLY A 29 -19.95 10.97 3.42
N LYS A 30 -21.20 11.03 2.92
CA LYS A 30 -21.76 10.28 1.77
C LYS A 30 -21.20 8.86 1.48
N GLN A 31 -21.87 7.84 2.03
CA GLN A 31 -21.75 6.44 1.60
C GLN A 31 -22.42 6.23 0.24
N VAL A 32 -21.63 6.18 -0.83
CA VAL A 32 -22.04 5.58 -2.10
C VAL A 32 -21.56 4.14 -2.09
N HIS A 33 -22.51 3.20 -2.02
CA HIS A 33 -22.25 1.78 -2.25
C HIS A 33 -21.85 1.58 -3.71
N SER A 34 -20.56 1.70 -4.01
CA SER A 34 -19.96 1.06 -5.17
C SER A 34 -19.39 -0.28 -4.71
N ASN A 35 -20.12 -1.36 -5.01
CA ASN A 35 -19.58 -2.71 -5.07
C ASN A 35 -18.59 -2.76 -6.26
N ALA A 36 -17.43 -2.14 -6.07
CA ALA A 36 -16.29 -2.24 -6.96
C ALA A 36 -15.29 -3.14 -6.25
N ASN A 37 -14.94 -4.27 -6.87
CA ASN A 37 -13.79 -5.06 -6.46
C ASN A 37 -12.53 -4.23 -6.76
N SER A 38 -12.26 -3.21 -5.94
CA SER A 38 -11.04 -2.43 -5.98
C SER A 38 -9.93 -3.33 -5.49
N LYS A 39 -9.07 -3.84 -6.38
CA LYS A 39 -7.75 -4.31 -5.98
C LYS A 39 -7.13 -3.17 -5.16
N ALA A 40 -7.02 -3.37 -3.85
CA ALA A 40 -6.29 -2.45 -3.01
C ALA A 40 -4.82 -2.57 -3.40
N TYR A 41 -4.32 -1.60 -4.15
CA TYR A 41 -2.91 -1.52 -4.46
C TYR A 41 -2.16 -1.12 -3.19
N LYS A 42 -1.05 -1.81 -2.91
CA LYS A 42 -0.21 -1.50 -1.77
C LYS A 42 0.45 -0.13 -2.00
N THR A 43 0.64 0.63 -0.94
CA THR A 43 1.38 1.90 -0.99
C THR A 43 2.73 1.75 -0.30
N TYR A 44 3.73 2.43 -0.84
CA TYR A 44 5.12 2.38 -0.35
C TYR A 44 5.65 3.78 -0.12
N SER A 45 6.40 3.98 0.97
CA SER A 45 7.09 5.25 1.19
C SER A 45 8.39 5.31 0.37
N LYS A 46 8.86 6.52 0.04
CA LYS A 46 10.18 6.68 -0.61
C LYS A 46 11.32 6.07 0.21
N ALA A 47 11.21 6.11 1.55
CA ALA A 47 12.19 5.51 2.45
C ALA A 47 12.17 3.97 2.42
N GLU A 48 11.03 3.35 2.15
CA GLU A 48 10.93 1.90 1.96
C GLU A 48 11.55 1.50 0.62
N VAL A 49 11.17 2.19 -0.47
CA VAL A 49 11.72 1.92 -1.81
C VAL A 49 13.25 2.05 -1.84
N SER A 50 13.82 3.02 -1.12
CA SER A 50 15.28 3.25 -1.12
C SER A 50 16.11 2.13 -0.49
N LEU A 51 15.49 1.20 0.24
CA LEU A 51 16.15 0.00 0.75
C LEU A 51 16.43 -1.02 -0.36
N HIS A 52 15.64 -1.01 -1.43
CA HIS A 52 15.68 -1.93 -2.56
C HIS A 52 16.56 -1.37 -3.69
N ASN A 53 17.86 -1.24 -3.40
CA ASN A 53 18.85 -0.55 -4.25
C ASN A 53 20.01 -1.45 -4.72
N LYS A 54 19.81 -2.76 -4.75
CA LYS A 54 20.83 -3.75 -5.11
C LYS A 54 20.44 -4.50 -6.36
N ARG A 55 21.43 -5.04 -7.08
CA ARG A 55 21.20 -5.86 -8.28
C ARG A 55 20.22 -7.02 -8.06
N ALA A 56 20.30 -7.68 -6.90
CA ALA A 56 19.42 -8.78 -6.53
C ALA A 56 18.17 -8.36 -5.72
N ASP A 57 17.94 -7.04 -5.59
CA ASP A 57 16.82 -6.44 -4.87
C ASP A 57 16.67 -4.98 -5.33
N CYS A 58 16.02 -4.78 -6.48
CA CYS A 58 16.02 -3.53 -7.23
C CYS A 58 14.58 -3.07 -7.48
N TRP A 59 14.17 -2.01 -6.76
CA TRP A 59 12.91 -1.33 -7.04
C TRP A 59 13.18 0.03 -7.66
N ILE A 60 12.25 0.51 -8.47
CA ILE A 60 12.31 1.85 -9.09
C ILE A 60 10.96 2.53 -9.00
N ILE A 61 10.99 3.87 -9.02
CA ILE A 61 9.79 4.70 -9.11
C ILE A 61 9.68 5.27 -10.52
N ILE A 62 8.50 5.16 -11.14
CA ILE A 62 8.18 5.83 -12.40
C ILE A 62 6.81 6.50 -12.22
N LYS A 63 6.75 7.83 -12.27
CA LYS A 63 5.51 8.63 -12.11
C LYS A 63 4.64 8.16 -10.92
N ASP A 64 5.20 8.21 -9.72
CA ASP A 64 4.54 7.84 -8.45
C ASP A 64 4.07 6.38 -8.37
N LYS A 65 4.57 5.50 -9.26
CA LYS A 65 4.34 4.06 -9.22
C LYS A 65 5.62 3.33 -8.88
N VAL A 66 5.51 2.26 -8.12
CA VAL A 66 6.63 1.46 -7.64
C VAL A 66 6.66 0.12 -8.38
N TYR A 67 7.83 -0.21 -8.89
CA TYR A 67 8.07 -1.41 -9.68
C TYR A 67 9.20 -2.23 -9.09
N ASP A 68 8.99 -3.53 -8.92
CA ASP A 68 10.04 -4.49 -8.58
C ASP A 68 10.63 -5.08 -9.86
N VAL A 69 11.75 -4.52 -10.31
CA VAL A 69 12.42 -4.93 -11.54
C VAL A 69 13.53 -5.94 -11.30
N THR A 70 13.64 -6.51 -10.08
CA THR A 70 14.72 -7.40 -9.67
C THR A 70 14.94 -8.56 -10.64
N SER A 71 13.85 -9.18 -11.10
CA SER A 71 13.90 -10.32 -12.02
C SER A 71 14.33 -9.95 -13.44
N TYR A 72 14.26 -8.66 -13.81
CA TYR A 72 14.55 -8.17 -15.15
C TYR A 72 15.94 -7.53 -15.28
N VAL A 73 16.64 -7.27 -14.16
CA VAL A 73 17.94 -6.57 -14.15
C VAL A 73 18.94 -7.18 -15.14
N GLU A 74 19.03 -8.52 -15.20
CA GLU A 74 19.97 -9.22 -16.08
C GLU A 74 19.51 -9.29 -17.54
N GLU A 75 18.21 -9.09 -17.80
CA GLU A 75 17.62 -9.15 -19.13
C GLU A 75 17.50 -7.77 -19.79
N HIS A 76 17.76 -6.71 -19.03
CA HIS A 76 17.65 -5.34 -19.50
C HIS A 76 18.61 -5.07 -20.68
N PRO A 77 18.11 -4.72 -21.88
CA PRO A 77 18.97 -4.49 -23.06
C PRO A 77 19.98 -3.35 -22.90
N GLY A 78 19.69 -2.38 -22.02
CA GLY A 78 20.62 -1.30 -21.67
C GLY A 78 21.67 -1.70 -20.62
N GLY A 79 21.71 -2.96 -20.20
CA GLY A 79 22.60 -3.49 -19.18
C GLY A 79 22.43 -2.77 -17.85
N ASP A 80 23.55 -2.46 -17.21
CA ASP A 80 23.63 -1.84 -15.88
C ASP A 80 22.99 -0.45 -15.78
N ALA A 81 22.59 0.16 -16.90
CA ALA A 81 21.85 1.42 -16.90
C ALA A 81 20.54 1.35 -16.07
N ILE A 82 19.93 0.17 -15.92
CA ILE A 82 18.75 -0.03 -15.04
C ILE A 82 19.06 0.24 -13.56
N LEU A 83 20.32 0.12 -13.14
CA LEU A 83 20.73 0.29 -11.75
C LEU A 83 21.07 1.75 -11.40
N ALA A 84 21.08 2.66 -12.36
CA ALA A 84 21.46 4.06 -12.15
C ALA A 84 20.63 4.76 -11.06
N HIS A 85 19.37 4.32 -10.90
CA HIS A 85 18.40 4.86 -9.95
C HIS A 85 17.72 3.75 -9.13
N ALA A 86 18.44 2.65 -8.85
CA ALA A 86 17.94 1.59 -7.99
C ALA A 86 17.57 2.14 -6.60
N GLY A 87 16.33 1.91 -6.17
CA GLY A 87 15.75 2.46 -4.95
C GLY A 87 15.28 3.92 -5.05
N ASP A 88 15.20 4.51 -6.24
CA ASP A 88 14.80 5.91 -6.43
C ASP A 88 13.96 6.12 -7.70
N ASP A 89 13.63 7.39 -7.98
CA ASP A 89 12.93 7.83 -9.18
C ASP A 89 13.77 7.66 -10.44
N SER A 90 13.24 6.85 -11.35
CA SER A 90 13.80 6.54 -12.66
C SER A 90 12.99 7.14 -13.81
N THR A 91 12.04 8.03 -13.53
CA THR A 91 11.07 8.55 -14.51
C THR A 91 11.77 9.16 -15.72
N GLU A 92 12.73 10.07 -15.51
CA GLU A 92 13.45 10.71 -16.62
C GLU A 92 14.25 9.70 -17.45
N GLY A 93 14.94 8.77 -16.79
CA GLY A 93 15.68 7.71 -17.47
C GLY A 93 14.77 6.77 -18.26
N PHE A 94 13.60 6.43 -17.71
CA PHE A 94 12.64 5.55 -18.34
C PHE A 94 11.97 6.18 -19.57
N TYR A 95 11.65 7.47 -19.54
CA TYR A 95 11.08 8.19 -20.70
C TYR A 95 12.13 8.76 -21.67
N GLY A 96 13.41 8.45 -21.46
CA GLY A 96 14.49 8.87 -22.35
C GLY A 96 14.42 8.21 -23.74
N PRO A 97 15.20 8.71 -24.72
CA PRO A 97 15.17 8.26 -26.11
C PRO A 97 15.62 6.79 -26.32
N GLN A 98 16.19 6.16 -25.30
CA GLN A 98 16.62 4.76 -25.34
C GLN A 98 15.46 3.75 -25.33
N HIS A 99 14.26 4.14 -24.88
CA HIS A 99 13.10 3.25 -24.80
C HIS A 99 12.08 3.55 -25.90
N ALA A 100 11.68 2.51 -26.64
CA ALA A 100 10.56 2.60 -27.58
C ALA A 100 9.23 2.60 -26.82
N THR A 101 8.17 3.16 -27.42
CA THR A 101 6.84 3.26 -26.80
C THR A 101 6.28 1.92 -26.30
N ARG A 102 6.60 0.81 -26.96
CA ARG A 102 6.17 -0.54 -26.55
C ARG A 102 6.73 -0.99 -25.19
N VAL A 103 7.78 -0.36 -24.66
CA VAL A 103 8.35 -0.68 -23.35
C VAL A 103 7.37 -0.33 -22.22
N PHE A 104 6.46 0.62 -22.46
CA PHE A 104 5.44 1.03 -21.48
C PHE A 104 4.41 -0.06 -21.16
N ASP A 105 4.23 -1.04 -22.03
CA ASP A 105 3.33 -2.17 -21.76
C ASP A 105 4.01 -3.23 -20.89
N MET A 106 5.33 -3.40 -21.03
CA MET A 106 6.10 -4.43 -20.30
C MET A 106 6.33 -4.06 -18.83
N ILE A 107 6.44 -2.78 -18.51
CA ILE A 107 6.75 -2.35 -17.14
C ILE A 107 5.63 -2.70 -16.15
N GLU A 108 4.39 -2.84 -16.63
CA GLU A 108 3.22 -3.17 -15.82
C GLU A 108 3.31 -4.55 -15.17
N ASP A 109 4.06 -5.49 -15.75
CA ASP A 109 4.29 -6.82 -15.15
C ASP A 109 5.11 -6.74 -13.85
N PHE A 110 5.86 -5.65 -13.66
CA PHE A 110 6.70 -5.41 -12.47
C PHE A 110 6.02 -4.50 -11.44
N TYR A 111 4.80 -4.04 -11.69
CA TYR A 111 4.11 -3.11 -10.80
C TYR A 111 3.71 -3.76 -9.48
N ILE A 112 4.13 -3.15 -8.36
CA ILE A 112 3.85 -3.66 -7.02
C ILE A 112 2.98 -2.73 -6.17
N GLY A 113 2.79 -1.48 -6.60
CA GLY A 113 1.95 -0.51 -5.89
C GLY A 113 2.28 0.95 -6.20
N ASP A 114 1.64 1.86 -5.48
CA ASP A 114 1.81 3.30 -5.66
C ASP A 114 2.74 3.90 -4.59
N LEU A 115 3.38 5.02 -4.91
CA LEU A 115 4.18 5.80 -3.98
C LEU A 115 3.24 6.58 -3.03
N GLN A 116 3.57 6.58 -1.74
CA GLN A 116 2.88 7.38 -0.74
C GLN A 116 3.31 8.85 -0.86
N ASN A 117 2.34 9.73 -1.09
CA ASN A 117 2.51 11.19 -1.00
C ASN A 117 2.75 11.69 0.42
#